data_AF-A0A2R8B829-F1
#
_entry.id   AF-A0A2R8B829-F1
#
_cell.length_a   1.000
_cell.length_b   1.000
_cell.length_c   1.000
_cell.angle_alpha   90.00
_cell.angle_beta   90.00
_cell.angle_gamma   90.00
#
_symmetry.space_group_name_H-M   'P 1'
#
loop_
_entity.id
_entity.type
_entity.pdbx_description
1 polymer ?
#
loop_
_entity_poly.entity_id
_entity_poly.type
_entity_poly.pdbx_seq_one_letter_code
_entity_poly.pdbx_strand_id
1 'polypeptide(L)'
;MVEMARQYGCYGYRRIAVPLRDAGWQANDKRVERLWRREGLKVPSRQPTKGRLWLNDGSCVRLRPEHRDHVWSYDFVHCRADDGKAYRR
;
A
#
# COMPACT_ATOMS: atom_id res chain seq x y z
N MET A 1 -16.19 -8.93 7.59
CA MET A 1 -14.87 -8.67 8.21
C MET A 1 -13.74 -9.37 7.48
N VAL A 2 -13.78 -10.71 7.33
CA VAL A 2 -12.71 -11.47 6.65
C VAL A 2 -12.53 -11.04 5.19
N GLU A 3 -13.62 -10.78 4.47
CA GLU A 3 -13.58 -10.24 3.11
C GLU A 3 -12.88 -8.89 3.01
N MET A 4 -13.18 -7.96 3.94
CA MET A 4 -12.47 -6.68 4.05
C MET A 4 -10.99 -6.85 4.41
N ALA A 5 -10.63 -7.84 5.24
CA ALA A 5 -9.23 -8.14 5.53
C ALA A 5 -8.49 -8.72 4.31
N ARG A 6 -9.20 -9.43 3.42
CA ARG A 6 -8.65 -9.91 2.13
C ARG A 6 -8.47 -8.77 1.13
N GLN A 7 -9.45 -7.86 1.04
CA GLN A 7 -9.39 -6.69 0.17
C GLN A 7 -8.34 -5.67 0.64
N TYR A 8 -8.20 -5.50 1.97
CA TYR A 8 -7.28 -4.57 2.60
C TYR A 8 -6.21 -5.31 3.43
N GLY A 9 -5.41 -6.15 2.78
CA GLY A 9 -4.42 -7.03 3.43
C GLY A 9 -3.37 -6.32 4.33
N CYS A 10 -3.18 -5.01 4.18
CA CYS A 10 -2.27 -4.20 4.99
C CYS A 10 -2.93 -3.49 6.18
N TYR A 11 -4.25 -3.63 6.34
CA TYR A 11 -5.00 -2.88 7.35
C TYR A 11 -5.10 -3.69 8.64
N GLY A 12 -4.84 -3.03 9.77
CA GLY A 12 -5.17 -3.57 11.09
C GLY A 12 -6.61 -3.32 11.48
N TYR A 13 -7.04 -3.94 12.58
CA TYR A 13 -8.41 -3.88 13.08
C TYR A 13 -8.97 -2.44 13.20
N ARG A 14 -8.13 -1.46 13.58
CA ARG A 14 -8.53 -0.04 13.66
C ARG A 14 -8.84 0.58 12.29
N ARG A 15 -8.09 0.23 11.25
CA ARG A 15 -8.31 0.77 9.89
C ARG A 15 -9.47 0.08 9.20
N ILE A 16 -9.75 -1.19 9.52
CA ILE A 16 -10.92 -1.92 9.01
C ILE A 16 -12.22 -1.46 9.71
N ALA A 17 -12.12 -0.91 10.93
CA ALA A 17 -13.29 -0.39 11.65
C ALA A 17 -13.97 0.80 10.96
N VAL A 18 -13.25 1.57 10.13
CA VAL A 18 -13.81 2.70 9.36
C VAL A 18 -14.74 2.23 8.24
N PRO A 19 -14.29 1.43 7.24
CA PRO A 19 -15.17 0.93 6.19
C PRO A 19 -16.27 0.01 6.73
N LEU A 20 -16.05 -0.66 7.87
CA LEU A 20 -17.12 -1.39 8.55
C LEU A 20 -18.24 -0.47 9.06
N ARG A 21 -17.91 0.71 9.60
CA ARG A 21 -18.92 1.71 10.01
C ARG A 21 -19.66 2.28 8.82
N ASP A 22 -18.94 2.59 7.73
CA ASP A 22 -19.55 3.08 6.49
C ASP A 22 -20.51 2.04 5.88
N ALA A 23 -20.18 0.76 6.02
CA ALA A 23 -21.06 -0.35 5.65
C ALA A 23 -22.21 -0.61 6.65
N GLY A 24 -22.45 0.30 7.61
CA GLY A 24 -23.54 0.22 8.59
C GLY A 24 -23.27 -0.71 9.78
N TRP A 25 -22.05 -1.21 9.94
CA TRP A 25 -21.70 -2.12 11.02
C TRP A 25 -21.38 -1.35 12.32
N GLN A 26 -22.34 -1.31 13.24
CA GLN A 26 -22.21 -0.63 14.53
C GLN A 26 -21.44 -1.47 15.57
N ALA A 27 -20.18 -1.80 15.27
CA ALA A 27 -19.29 -2.51 16.19
C ALA A 27 -18.24 -1.55 16.76
N ASN A 28 -18.12 -1.51 18.09
CA ASN A 28 -17.03 -0.80 18.77
C ASN A 28 -15.67 -1.40 18.35
N ASP A 29 -14.62 -0.58 18.26
CA ASP A 29 -13.25 -0.99 17.93
C ASP A 29 -12.78 -2.19 18.77
N LYS A 30 -13.17 -2.26 20.06
CA LYS A 30 -12.85 -3.40 20.94
C LYS A 30 -13.52 -4.72 20.52
N ARG A 31 -14.68 -4.65 19.86
CA ARG A 31 -15.39 -5.82 19.31
C ARG A 31 -14.71 -6.26 18.02
N VAL A 32 -14.31 -5.32 17.17
CA VAL A 32 -13.53 -5.60 15.96
C VAL A 32 -12.20 -6.25 16.33
N GLU A 33 -11.49 -5.74 17.34
CA GLU A 33 -10.23 -6.32 17.82
C GLU A 33 -10.39 -7.76 18.32
N ARG A 34 -11.44 -8.06 19.09
CA ARG A 34 -11.69 -9.42 19.59
C ARG A 34 -11.97 -10.40 18.46
N LEU A 35 -12.82 -10.01 17.50
CA LEU A 35 -13.10 -10.83 16.34
C LEU A 35 -11.84 -11.00 15.48
N TRP A 36 -11.05 -9.94 15.30
CA TRP A 36 -9.76 -9.99 14.61
C TRP A 36 -8.80 -11.02 15.20
N ARG A 37 -8.70 -11.07 16.54
CA ARG A 37 -7.89 -12.07 17.25
C ARG A 37 -8.48 -13.49 17.15
N ARG A 38 -9.81 -13.64 17.24
CA ARG A 38 -10.48 -14.95 17.10
C ARG A 38 -10.32 -15.55 15.71
N GLU A 39 -10.36 -14.71 14.68
CA GLU A 39 -10.15 -15.11 13.28
C GLU A 39 -8.66 -15.34 12.94
N GLY A 40 -7.74 -15.14 13.89
CA GLY A 40 -6.31 -15.33 13.68
C GLY A 40 -5.69 -14.36 12.67
N LEU A 41 -6.37 -13.24 12.37
CA LEU A 41 -5.91 -12.27 11.39
C LEU A 41 -4.68 -11.55 11.95
N LYS A 42 -3.54 -11.72 11.30
CA LYS A 42 -2.31 -10.99 11.63
C LYS A 42 -2.04 -9.96 10.55
N VAL A 43 -1.86 -8.70 10.97
CA VAL A 43 -1.39 -7.65 10.05
C VAL A 43 0.01 -8.05 9.61
N PRO A 44 0.26 -8.19 8.29
CA PRO A 44 1.61 -8.43 7.78
C PRO A 44 2.56 -7.36 8.31
N SER A 45 3.78 -7.74 8.67
CA SER A 45 4.81 -6.77 9.04
C SER A 45 4.96 -5.74 7.93
N ARG A 46 5.04 -4.46 8.31
CA ARG A 46 5.18 -3.35 7.36
C ARG A 46 6.34 -3.64 6.42
N GLN A 47 6.04 -3.87 5.14
CA GLN A 47 7.09 -4.15 4.17
C GLN A 47 8.02 -2.93 4.11
N PRO A 48 9.36 -3.13 4.08
CA PRO A 48 10.30 -2.03 3.95
C PRO A 48 9.95 -1.23 2.70
N THR A 49 9.99 0.10 2.82
CA THR A 49 9.68 1.04 1.74
C THR A 49 10.65 0.83 0.58
N LYS A 50 10.26 -0.01 -0.38
CA LYS A 50 10.87 -0.02 -1.72
C LYS A 50 10.39 1.26 -2.42
N GLY A 51 11.32 2.01 -3.02
CA GLY A 51 11.10 3.30 -3.65
C GLY A 51 9.83 3.36 -4.51
N ARG A 52 9.14 4.51 -4.42
CA ARG A 52 7.82 4.88 -4.96
C ARG A 52 7.21 3.92 -6.00
N LEU A 53 6.13 3.26 -5.60
CA LEU A 53 5.01 2.96 -6.50
C LEU A 53 3.93 4.02 -6.22
N TRP A 54 4.00 5.15 -6.92
CA TRP A 54 2.89 6.11 -6.93
C TRP A 54 1.87 5.61 -7.93
N LEU A 55 0.78 5.03 -7.43
CA LEU A 55 -0.47 4.99 -8.17
C LEU A 55 -1.30 6.20 -7.72
N ASN A 56 -1.79 6.97 -8.68
CA ASN A 56 -2.52 8.22 -8.45
C ASN A 56 -3.97 7.99 -7.97
N ASP A 57 -4.30 6.76 -7.55
CA ASP A 57 -5.58 6.31 -6.99
C ASP A 57 -5.49 6.03 -5.47
N GLY A 58 -4.31 6.21 -4.86
CA GLY A 58 -4.08 5.93 -3.44
C GLY A 58 -4.02 4.44 -3.08
N SER A 59 -4.04 3.54 -4.06
CA SER A 59 -3.98 2.10 -3.84
C SER A 59 -2.54 1.56 -3.88
N CYS A 60 -2.27 0.51 -3.10
CA CYS A 60 -0.95 -0.12 -2.99
C CYS A 60 -0.79 -1.37 -3.89
N VAL A 61 -1.61 -1.48 -4.94
CA VAL A 61 -1.70 -2.71 -5.76
C VAL A 61 -0.71 -2.64 -6.93
N ARG A 62 0.23 -3.59 -7.02
CA ARG A 62 1.14 -3.68 -8.17
C ARG A 62 0.40 -4.17 -9.42
N LEU A 63 0.25 -3.32 -10.44
CA LEU A 63 -0.18 -3.76 -11.78
C LEU A 63 0.94 -4.59 -12.44
N ARG A 64 0.60 -5.79 -12.94
CA ARG A 64 1.54 -6.63 -13.72
C ARG A 64 1.49 -6.21 -15.18
N PRO A 65 2.63 -6.15 -15.90
CA PRO A 65 2.61 -6.00 -17.35
C PRO A 65 1.98 -7.25 -17.99
N GLU A 66 0.95 -7.06 -18.81
CA GLU A 66 0.21 -8.13 -19.48
C GLU A 66 0.78 -8.53 -20.84
N HIS A 67 1.47 -7.62 -21.54
CA HIS A 67 2.07 -7.88 -22.85
C HIS A 67 3.43 -7.18 -23.02
N ARG A 68 4.13 -7.52 -24.10
CA ARG A 68 5.40 -6.90 -24.48
C ARG A 68 5.20 -5.40 -24.69
N ASP A 69 6.17 -4.60 -24.23
CA ASP A 69 6.18 -3.13 -24.35
C ASP A 69 5.01 -2.42 -23.62
N HIS A 70 4.34 -3.10 -22.68
CA HIS A 70 3.19 -2.56 -21.94
C HIS A 70 3.56 -1.51 -20.87
N VAL A 71 4.74 -1.63 -20.26
CA VAL A 71 5.21 -0.73 -19.19
C VAL A 71 6.60 -0.23 -19.54
N TRP A 72 6.75 1.09 -19.59
CA TRP A 72 8.03 1.75 -19.87
C TRP A 72 8.50 2.51 -18.63
N SER A 73 9.77 2.35 -18.29
CA SER A 73 10.44 3.15 -17.27
C SER A 73 11.42 4.10 -17.94
N TYR A 74 11.40 5.36 -17.53
CA TYR A 74 12.42 6.34 -17.89
C TYR A 74 13.06 6.86 -16.60
N ASP A 75 14.38 6.96 -16.59
CA ASP A 75 15.15 7.48 -15.46
C ASP A 75 16.17 8.49 -15.96
N PHE A 76 16.60 9.39 -15.09
CA PHE A 76 17.58 10.42 -15.42
C PHE A 76 18.98 9.98 -14.96
N VAL A 77 19.94 10.02 -15.88
CA VAL A 77 21.35 9.86 -15.52
C VAL A 77 21.94 11.24 -15.24
N HIS A 78 22.52 11.41 -14.05
CA HIS A 78 23.15 12.66 -13.68
C HIS A 78 24.57 12.73 -14.27
N CYS A 79 24.81 13.69 -15.18
CA CYS A 79 26.15 13.96 -15.70
C CYS A 79 26.91 14.94 -14.78
N ARG A 80 28.25 14.94 -14.84
CA ARG A 80 29.10 15.94 -14.17
C ARG A 80 29.77 16.82 -15.24
N ALA A 81 30.08 18.06 -14.90
CA ALA A 81 30.92 18.90 -15.74
C ALA A 81 32.35 18.35 -15.77
N ASP A 82 33.17 18.82 -16.72
CA ASP A 82 34.57 18.41 -16.89
C ASP A 82 35.41 18.66 -15.61
N ASP A 83 35.03 19.67 -14.82
CA ASP A 83 35.62 19.98 -13.51
C ASP A 83 35.07 19.11 -12.35
N GLY A 84 34.27 18.09 -12.66
CA GLY A 84 33.69 17.15 -11.70
C GLY A 84 32.52 17.69 -10.89
N LYS A 85 32.06 18.93 -11.12
CA LYS A 85 30.94 19.50 -10.38
C LYS A 85 29.61 18.98 -10.90
N ALA A 86 28.68 18.74 -9.97
CA ALA A 86 27.30 18.42 -10.29
C ALA A 86 26.60 19.68 -10.83
N TYR A 87 25.83 19.52 -11.91
CA TYR A 87 24.92 20.57 -12.37
C TYR A 87 23.93 20.90 -11.25
N ARG A 88 23.98 22.12 -10.74
CA ARG A 88 23.00 22.62 -9.78
C ARG A 88 21.81 23.22 -10.53
N ARG A 89 20.61 22.96 -10.02
CA ARG A 89 19.34 23.47 -10.55
C ARG A 89 19.05 24.86 -10.01
#